data_AF-A0A6G0PFF7-F1
#
_entry.id   AF-A0A6G0PFF7-F1
#
_cell.length_a   1.000
_cell.length_b   1.000
_cell.length_c   1.000
_cell.angle_alpha   90.00
_cell.angle_beta   90.00
_cell.angle_gamma   90.00
#
_symmetry.space_group_name_H-M   'P 1'
#
loop_
_entity.id
_entity.type
_entity.pdbx_description
1 polymer ?
#
loop_
_entity_poly.entity_id
_entity_poly.type
_entity_poly.pdbx_seq_one_letter_code
_entity_poly.pdbx_strand_id
1 'polypeptide(L)'
;MEEVQGDAAFRSFPGECFRFGVGVVDDVEQLWLENKVSKKRWTCKVADVAAFAPKDVVLPRETVLHYVAASLKESAAAADSADHGPNIIWKDDDQTLQLEVRIKLEVAGFAWTPKYVFPLTLEPQDAMPTEVQPAQQIKLLTTQVQELQQEVKTLKEQMQTVLRAQATSQPEAAVSSSPSRSAESSDVESPRLHPKPTRPLAAKSTQDRESLPTPSRKEKVWGDIIGQPRHRLVQTDEYRETQSSDGVVIRRHRQHACKVCSTLKGDRRRPFETSFYCSECTEQHEGGVVFLCDKVRQHDVEEYQNATCSQIWHVMWNNGKDIPGNGTSIRMRKRHKVLKQR
;
A
#
# COMPACT_ATOMS: atom_id res chain seq x y z
N MET A 1 8.91 19.42 -5.43
CA MET A 1 7.79 18.48 -5.15
C MET A 1 8.36 17.07 -5.17
N GLU A 2 8.00 16.20 -4.22
CA GLU A 2 8.34 14.76 -4.31
C GLU A 2 7.49 14.11 -5.41
N GLU A 3 8.01 13.10 -6.11
CA GLU A 3 7.25 12.48 -7.21
C GLU A 3 6.06 11.66 -6.69
N VAL A 4 4.86 12.06 -7.11
CA VAL A 4 3.61 11.35 -6.83
C VAL A 4 3.32 10.39 -7.98
N GLN A 5 3.65 9.11 -7.78
CA GLN A 5 3.30 8.03 -8.70
C GLN A 5 1.99 7.32 -8.28
N GLY A 6 1.33 6.68 -9.23
CA GLY A 6 0.15 5.86 -8.97
C GLY A 6 -0.42 5.17 -10.21
N ASP A 7 -1.63 4.64 -10.05
CA ASP A 7 -2.44 4.05 -11.11
C ASP A 7 -3.53 5.03 -11.58
N ALA A 8 -3.85 5.02 -12.86
CA ALA A 8 -4.94 5.78 -13.47
C ALA A 8 -5.76 4.90 -14.42
N ALA A 9 -7.05 5.23 -14.59
CA ALA A 9 -7.96 4.57 -15.51
C ALA A 9 -8.85 5.62 -16.21
N PHE A 10 -9.07 5.48 -17.51
CA PHE A 10 -9.69 6.53 -18.31
C PHE A 10 -10.90 6.01 -19.09
N ARG A 11 -11.99 6.77 -19.11
CA ARG A 11 -13.25 6.34 -19.74
C ARG A 11 -13.19 6.24 -21.27
N SER A 12 -12.29 6.96 -21.92
CA SER A 12 -11.97 6.78 -23.34
C SER A 12 -11.25 5.45 -23.65
N PHE A 13 -10.71 4.75 -22.64
CA PHE A 13 -9.91 3.53 -22.78
C PHE A 13 -10.38 2.43 -21.81
N PRO A 14 -11.64 1.96 -21.95
CA PRO A 14 -12.25 1.02 -21.00
C PRO A 14 -11.50 -0.33 -20.99
N GLY A 15 -11.06 -0.75 -19.81
CA GLY A 15 -10.28 -1.98 -19.62
C GLY A 15 -8.76 -1.79 -19.73
N GLU A 16 -8.28 -0.64 -20.22
CA GLU A 16 -6.86 -0.30 -20.16
C GLU A 16 -6.49 0.36 -18.85
N CYS A 17 -5.43 -0.15 -18.22
CA CYS A 17 -4.91 0.41 -16.97
C CYS A 17 -3.60 1.15 -17.24
N PHE A 18 -3.48 2.35 -16.70
CA PHE A 18 -2.28 3.17 -16.83
C PHE A 18 -1.58 3.29 -15.47
N ARG A 19 -0.28 3.53 -15.50
CA ARG A 19 0.46 4.17 -14.41
C ARG A 19 0.63 5.64 -14.74
N PHE A 20 0.79 6.47 -13.72
CA PHE A 20 1.20 7.86 -13.87
C PHE A 20 2.30 8.24 -12.89
N GLY A 21 2.98 9.34 -13.17
CA GLY A 21 3.80 10.07 -12.21
C GLY A 21 3.74 11.57 -12.46
N VAL A 22 3.81 12.34 -11.36
CA VAL A 22 3.84 13.81 -11.35
C VAL A 22 4.90 14.26 -10.36
N GLY A 23 5.96 14.93 -10.80
CA GLY A 23 7.06 15.33 -9.91
C GLY A 23 8.24 15.96 -10.63
N VAL A 24 9.39 16.00 -9.95
CA VAL A 24 10.65 16.44 -10.54
C VAL A 24 11.46 15.22 -10.97
N VAL A 25 11.87 15.18 -12.24
CA VAL A 25 12.77 14.18 -12.82
C VAL A 25 13.91 14.93 -13.52
N ASP A 26 15.15 14.62 -13.19
CA ASP A 26 16.36 15.29 -13.72
C ASP A 26 16.25 16.84 -13.69
N ASP A 27 15.91 17.38 -12.51
CA ASP A 27 15.63 18.80 -12.22
C ASP A 27 14.49 19.47 -13.02
N VAL A 28 13.71 18.70 -13.79
CA VAL A 28 12.55 19.18 -14.56
C VAL A 28 11.23 18.70 -13.94
N GLU A 29 10.27 19.60 -13.69
CA GLU A 29 8.90 19.20 -13.35
C GLU A 29 8.26 18.49 -14.57
N GLN A 30 7.92 17.21 -14.42
CA GLN A 30 7.44 16.32 -15.49
C GLN A 30 6.16 15.58 -15.06
N LEU A 31 5.27 15.40 -16.02
CA LEU A 31 4.06 14.57 -15.95
C LEU A 31 4.24 13.40 -16.94
N TRP A 32 3.97 12.17 -16.51
CA TRP A 32 4.03 10.99 -17.39
C TRP A 32 2.85 10.03 -17.20
N LEU A 33 2.46 9.37 -18.30
CA LEU A 33 1.53 8.22 -18.32
C LEU A 33 2.22 7.02 -19.00
N GLU A 34 2.18 5.84 -18.38
CA GLU A 34 2.66 4.56 -18.94
C GLU A 34 1.47 3.60 -19.09
N ASN A 35 1.25 3.04 -20.27
CA ASN A 35 0.25 2.00 -20.45
C ASN A 35 0.76 0.67 -19.84
N LYS A 36 0.03 0.09 -18.89
CA LYS A 36 0.53 -1.10 -18.17
C LYS A 36 0.74 -2.32 -19.06
N VAL A 37 0.02 -2.42 -20.19
CA VAL A 37 0.04 -3.56 -21.11
C VAL A 37 1.08 -3.36 -22.21
N SER A 38 0.99 -2.27 -22.99
CA SER A 38 1.87 -2.04 -24.15
C SER A 38 3.23 -1.44 -23.81
N LYS A 39 3.43 -0.97 -22.56
CA LYS A 39 4.66 -0.35 -22.05
C LYS A 39 5.14 0.92 -22.74
N LYS A 40 4.41 1.42 -23.74
CA LYS A 40 4.54 2.78 -24.23
C LYS A 40 4.32 3.78 -23.08
N ARG A 41 5.09 4.87 -23.09
CA ARG A 41 5.01 5.97 -22.12
C ARG A 41 4.94 7.30 -22.87
N TRP A 42 4.06 8.20 -22.43
CA TRP A 42 3.92 9.55 -22.96
C TRP A 42 4.18 10.56 -21.86
N THR A 43 4.97 11.59 -22.12
CA THR A 43 5.40 12.56 -21.10
C THR A 43 5.31 14.02 -21.55
N CYS A 44 5.15 14.90 -20.57
CA CYS A 44 4.98 16.34 -20.73
C CYS A 44 5.88 17.04 -19.72
N LYS A 45 6.68 18.01 -20.18
CA LYS A 45 7.55 18.84 -19.32
C LYS A 45 6.78 20.09 -18.92
N VAL A 46 6.55 20.27 -17.61
CA VAL A 46 5.69 21.33 -17.06
C VAL A 46 6.55 22.51 -16.61
N ALA A 47 7.09 23.26 -17.59
CA ALA A 47 7.91 24.45 -17.31
C ALA A 47 7.08 25.65 -16.81
N ASP A 48 5.85 25.78 -17.30
CA ASP A 48 4.85 26.75 -16.83
C ASP A 48 3.46 26.08 -16.86
N VAL A 49 2.67 26.25 -15.81
CA VAL A 49 1.31 25.72 -15.73
C VAL A 49 0.28 26.57 -16.46
N ALA A 50 0.53 27.88 -16.64
CA ALA A 50 -0.39 28.77 -17.34
C ALA A 50 -0.46 28.46 -18.84
N ALA A 51 0.63 27.97 -19.44
CA ALA A 51 0.66 27.45 -20.80
C ALA A 51 -0.33 26.30 -21.09
N PHE A 52 -0.78 25.57 -20.05
CA PHE A 52 -1.76 24.48 -20.14
C PHE A 52 -3.18 24.90 -19.71
N ALA A 53 -3.38 26.19 -19.41
CA ALA A 53 -4.60 26.75 -18.83
C ALA A 53 -5.37 27.66 -19.79
N PRO A 54 -6.68 27.92 -19.55
CA PRO A 54 -7.39 29.04 -20.17
C PRO A 54 -6.77 30.39 -19.77
N LYS A 55 -6.84 31.40 -20.65
CA LYS A 55 -6.08 32.67 -20.55
C LYS A 55 -6.24 33.44 -19.23
N ASP A 56 -7.38 33.29 -18.57
CA ASP A 56 -7.75 34.04 -17.36
C ASP A 56 -7.58 33.19 -16.06
N VAL A 57 -6.95 32.02 -16.16
CA VAL A 57 -6.81 31.06 -15.05
C VAL A 57 -5.39 31.09 -14.49
N VAL A 58 -5.22 31.72 -13.33
CA VAL A 58 -3.95 31.77 -12.60
C VAL A 58 -4.06 30.94 -11.31
N LEU A 59 -3.51 29.73 -11.33
CA LEU A 59 -3.34 28.88 -10.14
C LEU A 59 -1.86 28.64 -9.85
N PRO A 60 -1.44 28.50 -8.58
CA PRO A 60 -0.06 28.15 -8.25
C PRO A 60 0.32 26.77 -8.83
N ARG A 61 1.53 26.64 -9.40
CA ARG A 61 1.97 25.40 -10.06
C ARG A 61 1.86 24.15 -9.18
N GLU A 62 2.21 24.29 -7.90
CA GLU A 62 2.12 23.22 -6.91
C GLU A 62 0.67 22.79 -6.65
N THR A 63 -0.28 23.73 -6.65
CA THR A 63 -1.71 23.45 -6.58
C THR A 63 -2.17 22.68 -7.83
N VAL A 64 -1.81 23.15 -9.03
CA VAL A 64 -2.19 22.49 -10.30
C VAL A 64 -1.67 21.05 -10.34
N LEU A 65 -0.38 20.84 -10.10
CA LEU A 65 0.23 19.50 -10.13
C LEU A 65 -0.35 18.56 -9.04
N HIS A 66 -0.63 19.08 -7.84
CA HIS A 66 -1.27 18.30 -6.79
C HIS A 66 -2.69 17.86 -7.17
N TYR A 67 -3.50 18.74 -7.76
CA TYR A 67 -4.83 18.38 -8.26
C TYR A 67 -4.77 17.39 -9.45
N VAL A 68 -3.79 17.53 -10.35
CA VAL A 68 -3.57 16.55 -11.44
C VAL A 68 -3.23 15.17 -10.87
N ALA A 69 -2.29 15.08 -9.94
CA ALA A 69 -1.91 13.82 -9.31
C ALA A 69 -3.06 13.18 -8.51
N ALA A 70 -3.84 13.98 -7.78
CA ALA A 70 -5.01 13.51 -7.05
C ALA A 70 -6.10 13.00 -8.00
N SER A 71 -6.43 13.75 -9.05
CA SER A 71 -7.46 13.40 -10.04
C SER A 71 -7.10 12.12 -10.80
N LEU A 72 -5.83 11.97 -11.21
CA LEU A 72 -5.33 10.73 -11.82
C LEU A 72 -5.44 9.54 -10.87
N LYS A 73 -5.09 9.70 -9.60
CA LYS A 73 -5.19 8.64 -8.58
C LYS A 73 -6.63 8.22 -8.27
N GLU A 74 -7.55 9.18 -8.25
CA GLU A 74 -8.98 8.94 -8.03
C GLU A 74 -9.63 8.22 -9.23
N SER A 75 -9.17 8.48 -10.45
CA SER A 75 -9.68 7.84 -11.67
C SER A 75 -9.61 6.30 -11.64
N ALA A 76 -8.57 5.73 -11.02
CA ALA A 76 -8.43 4.28 -10.83
C ALA A 76 -9.30 3.70 -9.70
N ALA A 77 -9.87 4.55 -8.83
CA ALA A 77 -10.72 4.14 -7.71
C ALA A 77 -12.22 4.36 -7.97
N ALA A 78 -12.58 5.35 -8.80
CA ALA A 78 -13.95 5.83 -8.99
C ALA A 78 -14.50 5.52 -10.40
N ALA A 79 -14.51 4.25 -10.79
CA ALA A 79 -14.93 3.80 -12.13
C ALA A 79 -16.34 4.31 -12.56
N ASP A 80 -17.28 4.40 -11.61
CA ASP A 80 -18.71 4.61 -11.86
C ASP A 80 -19.24 6.01 -11.51
N SER A 81 -18.41 6.97 -11.07
CA SER A 81 -18.90 8.30 -10.70
C SER A 81 -19.51 9.04 -11.91
N ALA A 82 -20.62 9.76 -11.76
CA ALA A 82 -21.20 10.51 -12.89
C ALA A 82 -20.34 11.72 -13.32
N ASP A 83 -19.28 12.02 -12.56
CA ASP A 83 -18.42 13.17 -12.78
C ASP A 83 -17.43 12.95 -13.92
N HIS A 84 -17.07 14.04 -14.61
CA HIS A 84 -16.09 14.01 -15.68
C HIS A 84 -14.69 14.19 -15.10
N GLY A 85 -14.15 13.09 -14.56
CA GLY A 85 -12.76 12.97 -14.10
C GLY A 85 -11.73 13.18 -15.23
N PRO A 86 -10.44 12.88 -14.99
CA PRO A 86 -9.40 13.14 -15.98
C PRO A 86 -9.66 12.27 -17.22
N ASN A 87 -9.43 12.84 -18.40
CA ASN A 87 -9.66 12.15 -19.66
C ASN A 87 -8.43 12.24 -20.57
N ILE A 88 -8.20 11.22 -21.39
CA ILE A 88 -7.17 11.24 -22.42
C ILE A 88 -7.80 11.11 -23.81
N ILE A 89 -7.23 11.82 -24.77
CA ILE A 89 -7.67 11.86 -26.18
C ILE A 89 -6.43 11.70 -27.06
N TRP A 90 -6.48 10.84 -28.08
CA TRP A 90 -5.42 10.78 -29.08
C TRP A 90 -5.37 12.05 -29.94
N LYS A 91 -4.15 12.47 -30.25
CA LYS A 91 -3.83 13.40 -31.33
C LYS A 91 -2.71 12.79 -32.18
N ASP A 92 -2.84 12.97 -33.49
CA ASP A 92 -1.79 12.80 -34.49
C ASP A 92 -1.06 11.44 -34.45
N ASP A 93 -1.60 10.47 -35.19
CA ASP A 93 -1.01 9.15 -35.50
C ASP A 93 -0.46 8.36 -34.29
N ASP A 94 -1.23 8.31 -33.20
CA ASP A 94 -0.90 7.68 -31.90
C ASP A 94 0.38 8.20 -31.20
N GLN A 95 0.97 9.30 -31.68
CA GLN A 95 2.21 9.85 -31.13
C GLN A 95 1.96 10.83 -29.97
N THR A 96 0.76 11.41 -29.83
CA THR A 96 0.47 12.32 -28.71
C THR A 96 -0.84 11.98 -27.99
N LEU A 97 -0.80 12.02 -26.65
CA LEU A 97 -1.97 11.93 -25.78
C LEU A 97 -2.25 13.31 -25.19
N GLN A 98 -3.45 13.83 -25.42
CA GLN A 98 -3.93 15.04 -24.76
C GLN A 98 -4.64 14.63 -23.46
N LEU A 99 -3.98 14.84 -22.30
CA LEU A 99 -4.61 14.68 -20.99
C LEU A 99 -5.38 15.95 -20.63
N GLU A 100 -6.65 15.77 -20.28
CA GLU A 100 -7.56 16.83 -19.88
C GLU A 100 -7.95 16.64 -18.41
N VAL A 101 -7.69 17.66 -17.58
CA VAL A 101 -7.99 17.63 -16.13
C VAL A 101 -8.86 18.82 -15.77
N ARG A 102 -9.97 18.57 -15.07
CA ARG A 102 -10.87 19.61 -14.55
C ARG A 102 -10.58 19.84 -13.08
N ILE A 103 -10.02 21.00 -12.74
CA ILE A 103 -9.71 21.35 -11.35
C ILE A 103 -10.94 22.03 -10.74
N LYS A 104 -11.68 21.33 -9.87
CA LYS A 104 -12.83 21.88 -9.16
C LYS A 104 -12.41 22.68 -7.94
N LEU A 105 -12.88 23.92 -7.86
CA LEU A 105 -12.61 24.86 -6.78
C LEU A 105 -13.93 25.53 -6.40
N GLU A 106 -14.50 25.13 -5.26
CA GLU A 106 -15.72 25.73 -4.70
C GLU A 106 -15.34 26.62 -3.52
N VAL A 107 -15.62 27.93 -3.64
CA VAL A 107 -15.30 28.91 -2.59
C VAL A 107 -16.50 29.82 -2.40
N ALA A 108 -17.10 29.79 -1.20
CA ALA A 108 -18.22 30.66 -0.79
C ALA A 108 -19.39 30.73 -1.79
N GLY A 109 -19.72 29.60 -2.45
CA GLY A 109 -20.78 29.51 -3.46
C GLY A 109 -20.35 29.84 -4.90
N PHE A 110 -19.11 30.26 -5.12
CA PHE A 110 -18.52 30.33 -6.46
C PHE A 110 -17.96 28.96 -6.85
N ALA A 111 -18.63 28.28 -7.78
CA ALA A 111 -18.17 27.01 -8.35
C ALA A 111 -17.30 27.28 -9.60
N TRP A 112 -15.99 27.12 -9.46
CA TRP A 112 -15.02 27.28 -10.54
C TRP A 112 -14.50 25.92 -10.99
N THR A 113 -14.37 25.71 -12.30
CA THR A 113 -13.87 24.43 -12.85
C THR A 113 -13.02 24.66 -14.11
N PRO A 114 -11.85 25.31 -14.00
CA PRO A 114 -10.90 25.40 -15.10
C PRO A 114 -10.48 24.01 -15.61
N LYS A 115 -10.50 23.85 -16.94
CA LYS A 115 -9.97 22.69 -17.65
C LYS A 115 -8.52 22.96 -18.07
N TYR A 116 -7.59 22.20 -17.52
CA TYR A 116 -6.20 22.14 -17.95
C TYR A 116 -6.02 21.08 -19.04
N VAL A 117 -5.10 21.32 -19.97
CA VAL A 117 -4.84 20.46 -21.14
C VAL A 117 -3.35 20.24 -21.30
N PHE A 118 -2.87 19.04 -21.01
CA PHE A 118 -1.45 18.66 -21.07
C PHE A 118 -1.19 17.80 -22.31
N PRO A 119 -0.40 18.27 -23.29
CA PRO A 119 0.07 17.45 -24.40
C PRO A 119 1.21 16.55 -23.91
N LEU A 120 0.95 15.25 -23.86
CA LEU A 120 1.93 14.21 -23.57
C LEU A 120 2.45 13.65 -24.91
N THR A 121 3.72 13.84 -25.20
CA THR A 121 4.35 13.24 -26.38
C THR A 121 4.79 11.82 -26.04
N LEU A 122 4.60 10.87 -26.94
CA LEU A 122 5.19 9.53 -26.85
C LEU A 122 6.69 9.70 -26.66
N GLU A 123 7.23 9.27 -25.52
CA GLU A 123 8.68 9.13 -25.42
C GLU A 123 9.11 8.18 -26.53
N PRO A 124 10.19 8.48 -27.28
CA PRO A 124 10.79 7.51 -28.17
C PRO A 124 11.15 6.28 -27.34
N GLN A 125 10.27 5.27 -27.36
CA GLN A 125 10.59 3.94 -26.91
C GLN A 125 11.69 3.52 -27.85
N ASP A 126 12.92 3.58 -27.34
CA ASP A 126 14.13 3.24 -28.07
C ASP A 126 13.85 1.93 -28.80
N ALA A 127 13.87 1.98 -30.13
CA ALA A 127 13.63 0.83 -30.98
C ALA A 127 14.89 -0.04 -30.95
N MET A 128 15.17 -0.58 -29.75
CA MET A 128 16.38 -1.24 -29.27
C MET A 128 17.62 -0.77 -30.05
N PRO A 129 18.36 0.28 -29.65
CA PRO A 129 19.48 0.83 -30.43
C PRO A 129 20.52 -0.28 -30.67
N THR A 130 20.40 -0.96 -31.83
CA THR A 130 20.46 -2.45 -31.93
C THR A 130 21.31 -3.04 -30.83
N GLU A 131 20.66 -3.54 -29.77
CA GLU A 131 21.27 -3.61 -28.43
C GLU A 131 22.34 -4.72 -28.32
N VAL A 132 23.46 -4.42 -28.96
CA VAL A 132 24.63 -5.27 -29.14
C VAL A 132 25.26 -5.58 -27.78
N GLN A 133 25.09 -4.71 -26.77
CA GLN A 133 25.67 -4.93 -25.44
C GLN A 133 25.03 -6.08 -24.67
N PRO A 134 23.72 -6.13 -24.34
CA PRO A 134 23.14 -7.31 -23.69
C PRO A 134 23.18 -8.54 -24.59
N ALA A 135 23.05 -8.39 -25.93
CA ALA A 135 23.18 -9.53 -26.83
C ALA A 135 24.61 -10.12 -26.84
N GLN A 136 25.66 -9.29 -26.78
CA GLN A 136 27.06 -9.75 -26.63
C GLN A 136 27.36 -10.21 -25.22
N GLN A 137 26.85 -9.56 -24.18
CA GLN A 137 27.09 -9.93 -22.78
C GLN A 137 26.42 -11.25 -22.42
N ILE A 138 25.18 -11.48 -22.90
CA ILE A 138 24.51 -12.79 -22.80
C ILE A 138 25.29 -13.84 -23.60
N LYS A 139 25.77 -13.54 -24.82
CA LYS A 139 26.62 -14.47 -25.58
C LYS A 139 27.92 -14.80 -24.85
N LEU A 140 28.63 -13.80 -24.34
CA LEU A 140 29.89 -13.93 -23.60
C LEU A 140 29.71 -14.76 -22.33
N LEU A 141 28.68 -14.46 -21.53
CA LEU A 141 28.30 -15.25 -20.35
C LEU A 141 27.90 -16.67 -20.74
N THR A 142 27.16 -16.86 -21.85
CA THR A 142 26.79 -18.19 -22.35
C THR A 142 28.02 -18.99 -22.77
N THR A 143 28.97 -18.37 -23.47
CA THR A 143 30.25 -19.00 -23.86
C THR A 143 31.09 -19.34 -22.64
N GLN A 144 31.25 -18.43 -21.67
CA GLN A 144 31.96 -18.71 -20.41
C GLN A 144 31.30 -19.85 -19.62
N VAL A 145 29.96 -19.90 -19.56
CA VAL A 145 29.23 -21.00 -18.90
C VAL A 145 29.42 -22.32 -19.66
N GLN A 146 29.45 -22.31 -20.99
CA GLN A 146 29.73 -23.51 -21.81
C GLN A 146 31.18 -24.00 -21.64
N GLU A 147 32.14 -23.07 -21.60
CA GLU A 147 33.56 -23.34 -21.39
C GLU A 147 33.81 -23.95 -19.99
N LEU A 148 33.27 -23.32 -18.93
CA LEU A 148 33.30 -23.85 -17.56
C LEU A 148 32.59 -25.21 -17.44
N GLN A 149 31.48 -25.43 -18.14
CA GLN A 149 30.83 -26.75 -18.17
C GLN A 149 31.71 -27.82 -18.83
N GLN A 150 32.45 -27.47 -19.88
CA GLN A 150 33.38 -28.37 -20.55
C GLN A 150 34.63 -28.63 -19.70
N GLU A 151 35.19 -27.62 -19.02
CA GLU A 151 36.26 -27.80 -18.04
C GLU A 151 35.86 -28.74 -16.90
N VAL A 152 34.70 -28.50 -16.28
CA VAL A 152 34.16 -29.35 -15.20
C VAL A 152 33.93 -30.78 -15.68
N LYS A 153 33.47 -30.96 -16.94
CA LYS A 153 33.33 -32.30 -17.54
C LYS A 153 34.69 -32.99 -17.72
N THR A 154 35.68 -32.32 -18.32
CA THR A 154 37.01 -32.89 -18.52
C THR A 154 37.73 -33.17 -17.19
N LEU A 155 37.60 -32.28 -16.19
CA LEU A 155 38.14 -32.50 -14.84
C LEU A 155 37.47 -33.70 -14.15
N LYS A 156 36.16 -33.91 -14.35
CA LYS A 156 35.44 -35.09 -13.85
C LYS A 156 35.90 -36.38 -14.53
N GLU A 157 36.16 -36.35 -15.84
CA GLU A 157 36.69 -37.49 -16.61
C GLU A 157 38.13 -37.83 -16.17
N GLN A 158 38.98 -36.82 -15.93
CA GLN A 158 40.31 -36.99 -15.35
C GLN A 158 40.24 -37.57 -13.92
N MET A 159 39.40 -37.02 -13.04
CA MET A 159 39.18 -37.53 -11.68
C MET A 159 38.71 -39.00 -11.70
N GLN A 160 37.77 -39.34 -12.59
CA GLN A 160 37.30 -40.73 -12.75
C GLN A 160 38.39 -41.66 -13.31
N THR A 161 39.33 -41.13 -14.08
CA THR A 161 40.50 -41.87 -14.59
C THR A 161 41.53 -42.11 -13.48
N VAL A 162 41.81 -41.11 -12.64
CA VAL A 162 42.67 -41.26 -11.44
C VAL A 162 42.07 -42.26 -10.46
N LEU A 163 40.76 -42.19 -10.19
CA LEU A 163 40.07 -43.17 -9.34
C LEU A 163 40.13 -44.60 -9.91
N ARG A 164 40.05 -44.77 -11.24
CA ARG A 164 40.25 -46.08 -11.89
C ARG A 164 41.71 -46.57 -11.84
N ALA A 165 42.68 -45.68 -11.98
CA ALA A 165 44.10 -46.01 -11.84
C ALA A 165 44.44 -46.44 -10.41
N GLN A 166 43.86 -45.77 -9.41
CA GLN A 166 43.96 -46.19 -8.01
C GLN A 166 43.26 -47.53 -7.77
N ALA A 167 42.06 -47.75 -8.32
CA ALA A 167 41.34 -49.02 -8.22
C ALA A 167 42.07 -50.21 -8.88
N THR A 168 42.88 -49.98 -9.92
CA THR A 168 43.75 -51.00 -10.54
C THR A 168 45.08 -51.21 -9.81
N SER A 169 45.33 -50.50 -8.71
CA SER A 169 46.52 -50.66 -7.86
C SER A 169 46.29 -51.47 -6.58
N GLN A 170 45.13 -52.11 -6.43
CA GLN A 170 44.86 -53.12 -5.39
C GLN A 170 44.40 -54.45 -6.00
N PRO A 171 44.91 -55.60 -5.52
CA PRO A 171 44.46 -56.93 -5.97
C PRO A 171 43.09 -57.30 -5.37
N GLU A 172 42.41 -58.24 -6.02
CA GLU A 172 41.10 -58.73 -5.59
C GLU A 172 41.13 -59.50 -4.26
N ALA A 173 40.08 -59.32 -3.47
CA ALA A 173 39.59 -60.34 -2.53
C ALA A 173 38.07 -60.24 -2.42
N ALA A 174 37.36 -61.27 -2.89
CA ALA A 174 35.95 -61.52 -2.59
C ALA A 174 35.82 -62.10 -1.15
N VAL A 175 34.68 -62.45 -0.53
CA VAL A 175 33.55 -63.28 -1.02
C VAL A 175 32.32 -63.14 -0.09
N SER A 176 31.12 -62.93 -0.66
CA SER A 176 29.78 -63.19 -0.05
C SER A 176 29.40 -62.36 1.22
N SER A 177 28.17 -62.41 1.78
CA SER A 177 26.97 -63.22 1.49
C SER A 177 25.66 -62.45 1.78
N SER A 178 24.53 -62.98 1.27
CA SER A 178 23.14 -62.53 1.57
C SER A 178 22.39 -63.65 2.36
N PRO A 179 21.06 -63.58 2.60
CA PRO A 179 20.32 -62.62 3.44
C PRO A 179 19.40 -63.29 4.50
N SER A 180 18.90 -62.56 5.50
CA SER A 180 17.67 -62.86 6.28
C SER A 180 17.18 -61.58 7.01
N ARG A 181 15.91 -61.25 7.27
CA ARG A 181 14.64 -61.95 7.65
C ARG A 181 14.49 -62.30 9.14
N SER A 182 13.76 -61.43 9.87
CA SER A 182 12.76 -61.65 10.95
C SER A 182 12.33 -60.25 11.48
N ALA A 183 11.11 -59.89 11.88
CA ALA A 183 9.83 -60.52 12.28
C ALA A 183 9.51 -60.28 13.78
N GLU A 184 8.20 -60.23 14.12
CA GLU A 184 7.59 -60.00 15.46
C GLU A 184 7.74 -58.55 16.01
N SER A 185 6.79 -57.94 16.74
CA SER A 185 5.41 -58.30 17.17
C SER A 185 4.51 -57.03 17.19
N SER A 186 3.18 -57.04 16.94
CA SER A 186 2.04 -57.46 17.81
C SER A 186 1.93 -56.62 19.12
N ASP A 187 0.80 -56.14 19.65
CA ASP A 187 -0.67 -56.25 19.39
C ASP A 187 -1.42 -55.14 20.21
N VAL A 188 -2.72 -54.78 20.09
CA VAL A 188 -3.80 -54.91 19.08
C VAL A 188 -5.03 -54.05 19.53
N GLU A 189 -6.16 -54.11 18.81
CA GLU A 189 -7.56 -53.76 19.19
C GLU A 189 -8.13 -52.32 19.05
N SER A 190 -9.44 -52.26 18.75
CA SER A 190 -10.34 -51.10 18.75
C SER A 190 -11.75 -51.56 19.14
N PRO A 191 -12.63 -50.73 19.75
CA PRO A 191 -13.77 -50.25 18.95
C PRO A 191 -14.45 -48.90 19.35
N ARG A 192 -14.89 -48.19 18.31
CA ARG A 192 -16.13 -47.37 18.11
C ARG A 192 -17.07 -47.04 19.31
N LEU A 193 -17.60 -45.79 19.36
CA LEU A 193 -18.97 -45.41 18.89
C LEU A 193 -19.33 -43.90 19.10
N HIS A 194 -20.46 -43.46 18.54
CA HIS A 194 -21.08 -42.10 18.61
C HIS A 194 -22.23 -42.05 19.68
N PRO A 195 -23.12 -41.02 19.87
CA PRO A 195 -23.36 -39.75 19.12
C PRO A 195 -23.78 -38.47 19.94
N LYS A 196 -24.30 -37.46 19.21
CA LYS A 196 -24.95 -36.17 19.58
C LYS A 196 -25.87 -36.15 20.83
N PRO A 197 -25.99 -34.98 21.50
CA PRO A 197 -27.15 -34.05 21.36
C PRO A 197 -26.73 -32.55 21.28
N THR A 198 -27.56 -31.48 21.44
CA THR A 198 -28.82 -31.02 20.75
C THR A 198 -29.00 -29.48 20.98
N ARG A 199 -29.98 -28.80 20.32
CA ARG A 199 -30.20 -27.32 20.25
C ARG A 199 -31.58 -26.87 20.79
N PRO A 200 -31.72 -25.64 21.34
CA PRO A 200 -32.75 -24.63 20.96
C PRO A 200 -32.14 -23.20 20.81
N LEU A 201 -32.66 -22.14 20.15
CA LEU A 201 -34.00 -21.56 19.82
C LEU A 201 -34.71 -20.84 21.01
N ALA A 202 -35.36 -19.68 20.89
CA ALA A 202 -35.65 -18.72 19.78
C ALA A 202 -35.64 -17.23 20.32
N ALA A 203 -36.30 -16.14 19.88
CA ALA A 203 -37.35 -15.82 18.86
C ALA A 203 -37.46 -14.27 18.58
N LYS A 204 -38.24 -13.87 17.54
CA LYS A 204 -39.27 -12.76 17.41
C LYS A 204 -39.12 -11.40 18.16
N SER A 205 -39.60 -10.23 17.70
CA SER A 205 -40.22 -9.71 16.44
C SER A 205 -40.41 -8.15 16.49
N THR A 206 -40.61 -7.47 15.33
CA THR A 206 -41.35 -6.19 15.02
C THR A 206 -41.81 -5.22 16.16
N GLN A 207 -41.84 -3.87 16.03
CA GLN A 207 -42.47 -3.03 14.98
C GLN A 207 -42.11 -1.50 15.08
N ASP A 208 -42.66 -0.66 14.20
CA ASP A 208 -42.31 0.74 13.87
C ASP A 208 -42.89 1.88 14.75
N ARG A 209 -42.32 3.10 14.65
CA ARG A 209 -43.08 4.38 14.68
C ARG A 209 -42.34 5.57 14.03
N GLU A 210 -43.08 6.44 13.34
CA GLU A 210 -42.59 7.68 12.67
C GLU A 210 -42.26 8.84 13.63
N SER A 211 -41.40 9.77 13.17
CA SER A 211 -41.27 11.16 13.65
C SER A 211 -40.60 12.04 12.58
N LEU A 212 -40.86 13.35 12.61
CA LEU A 212 -40.42 14.33 11.60
C LEU A 212 -38.88 14.50 11.56
N PRO A 213 -38.29 14.84 10.40
CA PRO A 213 -36.84 14.86 10.20
C PRO A 213 -36.16 16.08 10.86
N THR A 214 -35.54 15.86 12.00
CA THR A 214 -34.35 16.62 12.42
C THR A 214 -33.17 16.13 11.54
N PRO A 215 -32.34 17.01 10.94
CA PRO A 215 -31.21 16.59 10.10
C PRO A 215 -30.29 15.65 10.89
N SER A 216 -30.02 14.48 10.32
CA SER A 216 -29.42 13.37 11.05
C SER A 216 -27.91 13.53 11.14
N ARG A 217 -27.30 13.04 12.24
CA ARG A 217 -25.83 12.93 12.38
C ARG A 217 -25.21 12.12 11.23
N LYS A 218 -26.00 11.28 10.55
CA LYS A 218 -25.63 10.44 9.39
C LYS A 218 -25.52 11.22 8.06
N GLU A 219 -25.94 12.49 7.97
CA GLU A 219 -25.97 13.27 6.72
C GLU A 219 -24.73 14.17 6.49
N LYS A 220 -23.71 14.08 7.35
CA LYS A 220 -22.42 14.74 7.09
C LYS A 220 -21.64 14.02 5.99
N VAL A 221 -21.80 14.52 4.77
CA VAL A 221 -21.08 14.08 3.57
C VAL A 221 -19.57 14.07 3.82
N TRP A 222 -18.91 12.95 3.48
CA TRP A 222 -17.50 12.71 3.79
C TRP A 222 -16.50 13.61 3.00
N GLY A 223 -17.00 14.45 2.07
CA GLY A 223 -16.20 15.40 1.30
C GLY A 223 -15.57 16.53 2.13
N ASP A 224 -16.27 16.99 3.18
CA ASP A 224 -15.77 18.03 4.11
C ASP A 224 -14.63 17.56 5.03
N ILE A 225 -14.18 16.31 4.87
CA ILE A 225 -13.26 15.58 5.77
C ILE A 225 -11.89 15.38 5.12
N ILE A 226 -11.51 16.26 4.17
CA ILE A 226 -10.09 16.48 3.82
C ILE A 226 -9.42 17.06 5.07
N GLY A 227 -8.45 16.33 5.61
CA GLY A 227 -8.02 16.47 7.01
C GLY A 227 -7.60 17.88 7.40
N GLN A 228 -8.06 18.32 8.58
CA GLN A 228 -7.66 19.61 9.18
C GLN A 228 -6.12 19.74 9.12
N PRO A 229 -5.54 20.78 8.47
CA PRO A 229 -4.09 20.88 8.21
C PRO A 229 -3.24 21.17 9.47
N ARG A 230 -3.82 20.99 10.66
CA ARG A 230 -3.22 21.15 12.00
C ARG A 230 -3.29 19.86 12.82
N HIS A 231 -3.45 18.69 12.19
CA HIS A 231 -3.54 17.40 12.86
C HIS A 231 -2.77 16.31 12.12
N ARG A 232 -1.43 16.43 12.11
CA ARG A 232 -0.52 15.47 11.47
C ARG A 232 -0.25 14.28 12.39
N LEU A 233 -0.23 13.07 11.82
CA LEU A 233 0.24 11.89 12.53
C LEU A 233 1.76 11.73 12.36
N VAL A 234 2.45 11.61 13.48
CA VAL A 234 3.92 11.47 13.59
C VAL A 234 4.24 10.13 14.24
N GLN A 235 5.30 9.46 13.77
CA GLN A 235 5.75 8.17 14.31
C GLN A 235 6.58 8.37 15.59
N THR A 236 6.35 7.54 16.61
CA THR A 236 7.08 7.61 17.88
C THR A 236 8.56 7.26 17.72
N ASP A 237 9.41 8.04 18.39
CA ASP A 237 10.85 7.83 18.53
C ASP A 237 11.19 6.75 19.59
N GLU A 238 10.21 6.25 20.33
CA GLU A 238 10.39 5.12 21.25
C GLU A 238 10.50 3.80 20.49
N TYR A 239 11.63 3.09 20.64
CA TYR A 239 11.83 1.73 20.16
C TYR A 239 11.74 0.71 21.31
N ARG A 240 11.37 -0.52 20.98
CA ARG A 240 11.58 -1.71 21.79
C ARG A 240 12.62 -2.59 21.10
N GLU A 241 13.63 -2.98 21.86
CA GLU A 241 14.55 -4.05 21.47
C GLU A 241 14.00 -5.41 21.92
N THR A 242 14.17 -6.40 21.06
CA THR A 242 13.94 -7.82 21.36
C THR A 242 15.08 -8.62 20.76
N GLN A 243 15.83 -9.32 21.60
CA GLN A 243 16.87 -10.25 21.15
C GLN A 243 16.22 -11.58 20.72
N SER A 244 16.65 -12.12 19.59
CA SER A 244 16.29 -13.49 19.15
C SER A 244 17.03 -14.54 19.99
N SER A 245 16.62 -15.80 19.90
CA SER A 245 17.40 -16.96 20.37
C SER A 245 18.84 -16.95 19.85
N ASP A 246 19.01 -16.42 18.65
CA ASP A 246 20.22 -16.46 17.82
C ASP A 246 21.10 -15.21 18.06
N GLY A 247 20.90 -14.52 19.19
CA GLY A 247 21.66 -13.34 19.61
C GLY A 247 21.31 -12.03 18.88
N VAL A 248 20.66 -12.10 17.71
CA VAL A 248 20.28 -10.94 16.88
C VAL A 248 19.33 -9.99 17.62
N VAL A 249 19.71 -8.72 17.76
CA VAL A 249 18.88 -7.67 18.38
C VAL A 249 17.99 -7.01 17.33
N ILE A 250 16.68 -7.24 17.42
CA ILE A 250 15.68 -6.62 16.54
C ILE A 250 15.10 -5.38 17.23
N ARG A 251 15.24 -4.21 16.59
CA ARG A 251 14.57 -2.96 16.97
C ARG A 251 13.23 -2.83 16.26
N ARG A 252 12.16 -2.52 17.00
CA ARG A 252 10.83 -2.17 16.44
C ARG A 252 10.26 -0.97 17.16
N HIS A 253 9.54 -0.09 16.47
CA HIS A 253 8.85 1.04 17.14
C HIS A 253 7.88 0.52 18.19
N ARG A 254 7.87 1.17 19.35
CA ARG A 254 6.98 0.86 20.46
C ARG A 254 5.54 1.05 20.00
N GLN A 255 4.73 0.03 20.24
CA GLN A 255 3.30 0.04 19.91
C GLN A 255 2.50 0.47 21.14
N HIS A 256 1.52 1.33 20.92
CA HIS A 256 0.68 1.92 21.96
C HIS A 256 -0.79 1.77 21.56
N ALA A 257 -1.68 1.51 22.52
CA ALA A 257 -3.11 1.38 22.26
C ALA A 257 -3.69 2.66 21.62
N CYS A 258 -4.26 2.53 20.42
CA CYS A 258 -4.91 3.63 19.72
C CYS A 258 -6.13 4.12 20.51
N LYS A 259 -6.31 5.44 20.65
CA LYS A 259 -7.41 6.03 21.44
C LYS A 259 -8.78 5.59 20.93
N VAL A 260 -9.05 5.79 19.63
CA VAL A 260 -10.31 5.36 19.00
C VAL A 260 -10.56 3.87 19.16
N CYS A 261 -9.56 3.03 18.86
CA CYS A 261 -9.67 1.58 19.03
C CYS A 261 -9.86 1.13 20.49
N SER A 262 -9.51 1.96 21.47
CA SER A 262 -9.70 1.68 22.90
C SER A 262 -11.12 1.94 23.38
N THR A 263 -11.77 2.96 22.83
CA THR A 263 -13.20 3.25 23.03
C THR A 263 -14.06 2.25 22.26
N LEU A 264 -13.84 2.17 20.93
CA LEU A 264 -14.62 1.36 19.98
C LEU A 264 -14.09 -0.08 19.85
N LYS A 265 -13.71 -0.69 20.98
CA LYS A 265 -13.28 -2.11 21.00
C LYS A 265 -14.46 -3.09 21.04
N GLY A 266 -15.61 -2.68 21.59
CA GLY A 266 -16.68 -3.61 21.94
C GLY A 266 -16.16 -4.77 22.81
N ASP A 267 -16.56 -6.00 22.49
CA ASP A 267 -16.11 -7.22 23.17
C ASP A 267 -14.64 -7.61 22.88
N ARG A 268 -13.91 -6.87 22.02
CA ARG A 268 -12.52 -7.18 21.70
C ARG A 268 -11.64 -7.01 22.94
N ARG A 269 -11.11 -8.14 23.44
CA ARG A 269 -10.24 -8.24 24.63
C ARG A 269 -9.03 -7.29 24.63
N ARG A 270 -8.57 -6.83 23.46
CA ARG A 270 -7.54 -5.80 23.31
C ARG A 270 -7.90 -4.83 22.17
N PRO A 271 -7.60 -3.53 22.31
CA PRO A 271 -7.66 -2.58 21.20
C PRO A 271 -6.51 -2.82 20.22
N PHE A 272 -6.63 -2.27 19.00
CA PHE A 272 -5.49 -2.19 18.09
C PHE A 272 -4.44 -1.19 18.59
N GLU A 273 -3.18 -1.51 18.33
CA GLU A 273 -2.04 -0.68 18.67
C GLU A 273 -1.49 0.06 17.44
N THR A 274 -0.66 1.08 17.68
CA THR A 274 -0.05 1.96 16.69
C THR A 274 1.24 2.56 17.23
N SER A 275 2.19 2.87 16.35
CA SER A 275 3.36 3.72 16.64
C SER A 275 3.12 5.20 16.33
N PHE A 276 1.95 5.57 15.80
CA PHE A 276 1.65 6.94 15.37
C PHE A 276 0.81 7.71 16.40
N TYR A 277 1.11 8.99 16.58
CA TYR A 277 0.37 9.91 17.44
C TYR A 277 0.15 11.26 16.75
N CYS A 278 -0.91 11.98 17.12
CA CYS A 278 -1.11 13.37 16.70
C CYS A 278 -0.35 14.30 17.63
N SER A 279 0.58 15.09 17.10
CA SER A 279 1.37 16.09 17.83
C SER A 279 0.47 17.14 18.48
N GLU A 280 -0.41 17.71 17.68
CA GLU A 280 -1.21 18.89 17.99
C GLU A 280 -2.33 18.54 18.99
N CYS A 281 -2.92 17.34 18.90
CA CYS A 281 -3.78 16.81 19.96
C CYS A 281 -2.99 16.45 21.22
N THR A 282 -1.73 16.00 21.12
CA THR A 282 -0.92 15.70 22.32
C THR A 282 -0.59 16.97 23.10
N GLU A 283 -0.37 18.10 22.43
CA GLU A 283 -0.24 19.42 23.04
C GLU A 283 -1.57 19.88 23.64
N GLN A 284 -2.67 19.79 22.90
CA GLN A 284 -4.02 20.17 23.35
C GLN A 284 -4.50 19.37 24.58
N HIS A 285 -4.04 18.12 24.76
CA HIS A 285 -4.37 17.26 25.91
C HIS A 285 -3.25 17.25 26.98
N GLU A 286 -2.60 18.40 27.22
CA GLU A 286 -1.58 18.64 28.25
C GLU A 286 -0.38 17.68 28.25
N GLY A 287 0.12 17.31 27.07
CA GLY A 287 1.19 16.31 26.90
C GLY A 287 0.73 14.86 27.09
N GLY A 288 -0.58 14.63 27.17
CA GLY A 288 -1.21 13.32 27.16
C GLY A 288 -1.23 12.72 25.75
N VAL A 289 -0.33 11.77 25.46
CA VAL A 289 -0.05 11.36 24.07
C VAL A 289 -1.25 10.69 23.40
N VAL A 290 -1.67 11.25 22.26
CA VAL A 290 -2.85 10.87 21.48
C VAL A 290 -2.46 9.95 20.33
N PHE A 291 -2.26 8.67 20.65
CA PHE A 291 -1.96 7.61 19.69
C PHE A 291 -3.16 7.24 18.82
N LEU A 292 -2.99 7.25 17.49
CA LEU A 292 -4.06 7.02 16.50
C LEU A 292 -3.59 6.08 15.36
N CYS A 293 -4.52 5.37 14.74
CA CYS A 293 -4.26 4.55 13.56
C CYS A 293 -4.67 5.29 12.28
N ASP A 294 -3.75 5.44 11.33
CA ASP A 294 -4.10 5.94 9.99
C ASP A 294 -4.56 4.81 9.04
N LYS A 295 -5.44 3.95 9.57
CA LYS A 295 -6.01 2.83 8.81
C LYS A 295 -7.49 2.75 9.08
N VAL A 296 -8.26 2.46 8.02
CA VAL A 296 -9.67 2.11 8.10
C VAL A 296 -9.81 0.86 8.97
N ARG A 297 -10.76 0.87 9.91
CA ARG A 297 -10.99 -0.24 10.85
C ARG A 297 -12.47 -0.38 11.15
N GLN A 298 -12.98 -1.61 11.07
CA GLN A 298 -14.34 -1.96 11.48
C GLN A 298 -14.49 -1.72 13.00
N HIS A 299 -15.12 -0.60 13.35
CA HIS A 299 -15.35 -0.17 14.73
C HIS A 299 -16.85 -0.09 15.04
N ASP A 300 -17.61 0.50 14.13
CA ASP A 300 -19.00 0.15 13.83
C ASP A 300 -19.14 0.17 12.30
N VAL A 301 -20.08 -0.59 11.74
CA VAL A 301 -20.36 -0.59 10.30
C VAL A 301 -21.35 0.51 9.92
N GLU A 302 -22.21 0.95 10.85
CA GLU A 302 -23.24 1.96 10.60
C GLU A 302 -22.84 3.40 10.98
N GLU A 303 -22.03 3.61 12.02
CA GLU A 303 -21.61 4.96 12.45
C GLU A 303 -20.23 5.38 11.91
N TYR A 304 -19.33 4.42 11.64
CA TYR A 304 -17.91 4.69 11.32
C TYR A 304 -17.43 4.07 10.00
N GLN A 305 -18.34 3.87 9.04
CA GLN A 305 -18.04 3.20 7.77
C GLN A 305 -16.88 3.89 7.03
N ASN A 306 -15.90 3.09 6.59
CA ASN A 306 -14.72 3.51 5.82
C ASN A 306 -13.79 4.57 6.47
N ALA A 307 -14.02 4.96 7.73
CA ALA A 307 -13.21 5.98 8.41
C ALA A 307 -11.89 5.42 8.99
N THR A 308 -10.79 6.19 8.90
CA THR A 308 -9.59 5.94 9.70
C THR A 308 -9.79 6.38 11.14
N CYS A 309 -9.01 5.82 12.08
CA CYS A 309 -9.03 6.32 13.45
C CYS A 309 -8.52 7.77 13.59
N SER A 310 -7.77 8.28 12.59
CA SER A 310 -7.46 9.70 12.49
C SER A 310 -8.73 10.53 12.25
N GLN A 311 -9.52 10.19 11.24
CA GLN A 311 -10.77 10.89 10.89
C GLN A 311 -11.82 10.79 12.00
N ILE A 312 -11.96 9.61 12.64
CA ILE A 312 -12.86 9.41 13.78
C ILE A 312 -12.50 10.35 14.94
N TRP A 313 -11.21 10.44 15.29
CA TRP A 313 -10.75 11.28 16.39
C TRP A 313 -10.91 12.78 16.12
N HIS A 314 -10.40 13.25 14.97
CA HIS A 314 -10.32 14.68 14.70
C HIS A 314 -11.70 15.26 14.35
N VAL A 315 -12.47 14.59 13.49
CA VAL A 315 -13.71 15.17 12.92
C VAL A 315 -14.97 14.69 13.64
N MET A 316 -15.17 13.38 13.83
CA MET A 316 -16.41 12.88 14.44
C MET A 316 -16.44 13.02 15.97
N TRP A 317 -15.27 13.03 16.62
CA TRP A 317 -15.13 13.29 18.06
C TRP A 317 -14.47 14.65 18.37
N ASN A 318 -14.33 15.55 17.40
CA ASN A 318 -13.91 16.94 17.61
C ASN A 318 -12.60 17.05 18.44
N ASN A 319 -11.54 16.44 17.92
CA ASN A 319 -10.22 16.31 18.56
C ASN A 319 -10.25 15.62 19.95
N GLY A 320 -11.23 14.73 20.17
CA GLY A 320 -11.42 13.99 21.42
C GLY A 320 -12.22 14.74 22.49
N LYS A 321 -13.05 15.70 22.11
CA LYS A 321 -14.04 16.34 23.00
C LYS A 321 -15.35 15.55 23.02
N ASP A 322 -15.83 15.15 21.85
CA ASP A 322 -17.15 14.55 21.64
C ASP A 322 -17.06 13.02 21.56
N ILE A 323 -16.31 12.42 22.49
CA ILE A 323 -16.09 10.97 22.61
C ILE A 323 -17.41 10.31 23.06
N PRO A 324 -17.90 9.24 22.39
CA PRO A 324 -19.16 8.61 22.75
C PRO A 324 -19.05 7.86 24.09
N GLY A 325 -19.98 8.15 24.99
CA GLY A 325 -20.00 7.61 26.37
C GLY A 325 -20.33 6.11 26.49
N ASN A 326 -20.54 5.42 25.38
CA ASN A 326 -20.75 3.96 25.34
C ASN A 326 -19.43 3.16 25.40
N GLY A 327 -18.27 3.79 25.16
CA GLY A 327 -16.97 3.13 25.22
C GLY A 327 -16.22 3.35 26.53
N THR A 328 -15.16 2.56 26.78
CA THR A 328 -14.36 2.72 28.01
C THR A 328 -13.59 4.03 28.04
N SER A 329 -13.77 4.79 29.13
CA SER A 329 -13.16 6.12 29.36
C SER A 329 -11.68 6.20 28.99
N ILE A 330 -11.32 7.21 28.19
CA ILE A 330 -9.99 7.37 27.61
C ILE A 330 -9.04 8.02 28.62
N ARG A 331 -8.28 7.22 29.36
CA ARG A 331 -7.18 7.75 30.17
C ARG A 331 -6.06 8.29 29.27
N MET A 332 -5.91 9.62 29.24
CA MET A 332 -4.68 10.25 28.77
C MET A 332 -3.53 9.94 29.73
N ARG A 333 -2.34 9.69 29.18
CA ARG A 333 -1.11 9.42 29.94
C ARG A 333 -0.09 10.45 29.49
N LYS A 334 0.33 11.33 30.40
CA LYS A 334 1.37 12.32 30.10
C LYS A 334 2.67 11.62 29.76
N ARG A 335 3.38 12.05 28.71
CA ARG A 335 4.70 11.51 28.39
C ARG A 335 5.63 11.80 29.57
N HIS A 336 6.22 10.76 30.17
CA HIS A 336 7.24 10.98 31.20
C HIS A 336 8.39 11.74 30.55
N LYS A 337 8.70 12.93 31.07
CA LYS A 337 9.89 13.67 30.65
C LYS A 337 11.12 12.84 31.05
N VAL A 338 11.69 12.12 30.09
CA VAL A 338 13.09 11.70 30.20
C VAL A 338 13.89 12.98 30.32
N LEU A 339 14.52 13.22 31.47
CA LEU A 339 15.47 14.31 31.58
C LEU A 339 16.61 14.00 30.61
N LYS A 340 16.70 14.75 29.51
CA LYS A 340 17.94 14.83 28.73
C LYS A 340 18.99 15.41 29.66
N GLN A 341 19.83 14.54 30.21
CA GLN A 341 21.09 14.94 30.81
C GLN A 341 21.89 15.70 29.74
N ARG A 342 22.53 16.79 30.18
CA ARG A 342 23.45 17.60 29.37
C ARG A 342 24.85 17.01 29.44
#